data_AF-X0Y9U8-F1
#
_entry.id   AF-X0Y9U8-F1
#
_cell.length_a   1.000
_cell.length_b   1.000
_cell.length_c   1.000
_cell.angle_alpha   90.00
_cell.angle_beta   90.00
_cell.angle_gamma   90.00
#
_symmetry.space_group_name_H-M   'P 1'
#
loop_
_entity.id
_entity.type
_entity.pdbx_description
1 polymer ?
#
loop_
_entity_poly.entity_id
_entity_poly.type
_entity_poly.pdbx_seq_one_letter_code
_entity_poly.pdbx_strand_id
1 'polypeptide(L)'
;AGMGGVAMAELTAAVSNAGGLGVIGGAMLTADGLREEIRKVKDMTDKPFAVDLLLAEGMPGLAEQIEAVYAEGVPVFASGLGNPAPYAAEMHGRGMKIIAVVGNVRNARRCAEGGTDIIVAQGHEGGGHTGRIATLALVPQVVDAVKPLPVVAAGGIADGRGLVAALALGACGIWVGTRFVATQEAFGHLNYKNKIVESSEEGTVITKAFTGKTCRVIRNKYADDWLGREDEIKPFPFQLM
;
A
#
# COMPACT_ATOMS: atom_id res chain seq x y z
N ALA A 1 4.30 -3.85 2.66
CA ALA A 1 3.30 -2.98 2.00
C ALA A 1 3.37 -3.23 0.51
N GLY A 2 2.23 -3.23 -0.20
CA GLY A 2 2.26 -3.18 -1.66
C GLY A 2 2.84 -1.86 -2.11
N MET A 3 3.89 -1.90 -2.92
CA MET A 3 4.60 -0.72 -3.40
C MET A 3 4.84 -0.87 -4.90
N GLY A 4 4.08 -0.15 -5.72
CA GLY A 4 4.18 -0.20 -7.17
C GLY A 4 5.61 0.09 -7.64
N GLY A 5 6.16 -0.79 -8.48
CA GLY A 5 7.54 -0.67 -8.97
C GLY A 5 8.63 -0.92 -7.92
N VAL A 6 8.29 -1.47 -6.74
CA VAL A 6 9.27 -1.82 -5.69
C VAL A 6 9.02 -3.22 -5.12
N ALA A 7 7.79 -3.50 -4.70
CA ALA A 7 7.41 -4.77 -4.10
C ALA A 7 7.01 -5.78 -5.17
N MET A 8 8.02 -6.36 -5.82
CA MET A 8 7.89 -7.41 -6.84
C MET A 8 8.07 -8.80 -6.22
N ALA A 9 8.23 -9.84 -7.03
CA ALA A 9 8.24 -11.22 -6.57
C ALA A 9 9.29 -11.52 -5.48
N GLU A 10 10.55 -11.07 -5.67
CA GLU A 10 11.65 -11.36 -4.74
C GLU A 10 11.38 -10.85 -3.32
N LEU A 11 11.04 -9.56 -3.17
CA LEU A 11 10.69 -8.98 -1.87
C LEU A 11 9.45 -9.64 -1.27
N THR A 12 8.44 -9.90 -2.09
CA THR A 12 7.19 -10.52 -1.64
C THR A 12 7.45 -11.91 -1.06
N ALA A 13 8.15 -12.76 -1.80
CA ALA A 13 8.49 -14.11 -1.37
C ALA A 13 9.41 -14.10 -0.14
N ALA A 14 10.40 -13.21 -0.09
CA ALA A 14 11.30 -13.09 1.07
C ALA A 14 10.55 -12.75 2.36
N VAL A 15 9.63 -11.78 2.32
CA VAL A 15 8.80 -11.42 3.49
C VAL A 15 7.87 -12.56 3.90
N SER A 16 7.22 -13.22 2.95
CA SER A 16 6.36 -14.38 3.23
C SER A 16 7.17 -15.54 3.83
N ASN A 17 8.34 -15.86 3.25
CA ASN A 17 9.26 -16.88 3.76
C ASN A 17 9.76 -16.58 5.18
N ALA A 18 9.96 -15.31 5.53
CA ALA A 18 10.31 -14.89 6.88
C ALA A 18 9.14 -14.96 7.89
N GLY A 19 7.91 -15.27 7.46
CA GLY A 19 6.72 -15.39 8.31
C GLY A 19 5.86 -14.13 8.39
N GLY A 20 6.17 -13.10 7.61
CA GLY A 20 5.28 -11.96 7.38
C GLY A 20 4.27 -12.23 6.26
N LEU A 21 3.51 -11.20 5.88
CA LEU A 21 2.70 -11.20 4.67
C LEU A 21 3.40 -10.34 3.61
N GLY A 22 4.03 -10.99 2.63
CA GLY A 22 4.54 -10.31 1.43
C GLY A 22 3.40 -9.75 0.60
N VAL A 23 3.62 -8.63 -0.10
CA VAL A 23 2.57 -7.96 -0.89
C VAL A 23 3.14 -7.46 -2.22
N ILE A 24 2.66 -8.00 -3.33
CA ILE A 24 2.99 -7.48 -4.66
C ILE A 24 2.34 -6.11 -4.84
N GLY A 25 3.10 -5.10 -5.28
CA GLY A 25 2.56 -3.80 -5.69
C GLY A 25 2.18 -3.79 -7.17
N GLY A 26 0.94 -4.15 -7.50
CA GLY A 26 0.51 -4.36 -8.89
C GLY A 26 0.13 -3.10 -9.67
N ALA A 27 0.11 -1.93 -9.03
CA ALA A 27 -0.40 -0.68 -9.61
C ALA A 27 0.24 -0.26 -10.97
N MET A 28 1.47 -0.67 -11.24
CA MET A 28 2.23 -0.31 -12.44
C MET A 28 2.35 -1.46 -13.47
N LEU A 29 1.71 -2.61 -13.21
CA LEU A 29 1.82 -3.79 -14.07
C LEU A 29 0.63 -3.89 -15.01
N THR A 30 0.83 -4.44 -16.21
CA THR A 30 -0.29 -4.95 -17.01
C THR A 30 -0.85 -6.22 -16.36
N ALA A 31 -2.02 -6.70 -16.81
CA ALA A 31 -2.57 -7.96 -16.32
C ALA A 31 -1.60 -9.14 -16.55
N ASP A 32 -0.93 -9.19 -17.70
CA ASP A 32 0.06 -10.24 -18.01
C ASP A 32 1.30 -10.12 -17.12
N GLY A 33 1.85 -8.91 -16.96
CA GLY A 33 2.98 -8.68 -16.04
C GLY A 33 2.63 -9.03 -14.60
N LEU A 34 1.39 -8.77 -14.17
CA LEU A 34 0.90 -9.18 -12.86
C LEU A 34 0.83 -10.70 -12.72
N ARG A 35 0.35 -11.43 -13.74
CA ARG A 35 0.35 -12.90 -13.75
C ARG A 35 1.77 -13.45 -13.62
N GLU A 36 2.72 -12.89 -14.36
CA GLU A 36 4.12 -13.30 -14.29
C GLU A 36 4.70 -13.10 -12.89
N GLU A 37 4.48 -11.93 -12.28
CA GLU A 37 4.96 -11.67 -10.92
C GLU A 37 4.29 -12.59 -9.88
N ILE A 38 2.99 -12.85 -10.00
CA ILE A 38 2.29 -13.80 -9.11
C ILE A 38 2.89 -15.20 -9.22
N ARG A 39 3.17 -15.68 -10.44
CA ARG A 39 3.76 -17.01 -10.66
C ARG A 39 5.17 -17.10 -10.09
N LYS A 40 6.00 -16.08 -10.29
CA LYS A 40 7.33 -16.00 -9.68
C LYS A 40 7.27 -16.10 -8.15
N VAL A 41 6.31 -15.43 -7.50
CA VAL A 41 6.14 -15.57 -6.04
C VAL A 41 5.81 -17.01 -5.66
N LYS A 42 4.86 -17.65 -6.35
CA LYS A 42 4.49 -19.06 -6.10
C LYS A 42 5.65 -20.03 -6.32
N ASP A 43 6.54 -19.74 -7.25
CA ASP A 43 7.75 -20.55 -7.47
C ASP A 43 8.79 -20.38 -6.33
N MET A 44 8.72 -19.28 -5.58
CA MET A 44 9.67 -18.94 -4.51
C MET A 44 9.12 -19.21 -3.09
N THR A 45 7.81 -19.40 -2.92
CA THR A 45 7.19 -19.65 -1.62
C THR A 45 5.84 -20.35 -1.71
N ASP A 46 5.60 -21.29 -0.80
CA ASP A 46 4.29 -21.89 -0.54
C ASP A 46 3.50 -21.12 0.55
N LYS A 47 4.08 -20.04 1.12
CA LYS A 47 3.44 -19.26 2.17
C LYS A 47 2.49 -18.19 1.59
N PRO A 48 1.46 -17.76 2.34
CA PRO A 48 0.54 -16.73 1.87
C PRO A 48 1.24 -15.41 1.51
N PHE A 49 0.75 -14.77 0.46
CA PHE A 49 1.13 -13.43 0.03
C PHE A 49 -0.11 -12.66 -0.44
N ALA A 50 0.02 -11.35 -0.62
CA ALA A 50 -1.06 -10.51 -1.12
C ALA A 50 -0.71 -9.84 -2.45
N VAL A 51 -1.73 -9.36 -3.16
CA VAL A 51 -1.60 -8.44 -4.30
C VAL A 51 -2.33 -7.15 -3.98
N ASP A 52 -1.63 -6.02 -4.10
CA ASP A 52 -2.17 -4.66 -3.91
C ASP A 52 -2.45 -3.99 -5.25
N LEU A 53 -3.71 -3.61 -5.48
CA LEU A 53 -4.14 -2.83 -6.64
C LEU A 53 -4.82 -1.52 -6.22
N LEU A 54 -4.69 -0.49 -7.07
CA LEU A 54 -5.36 0.80 -6.86
C LEU A 54 -6.77 0.75 -7.43
N LEU A 55 -7.77 0.83 -6.56
CA LEU A 55 -9.20 0.85 -6.93
C LEU A 55 -9.73 2.26 -7.23
N ALA A 56 -8.84 3.17 -7.63
CA ALA A 56 -9.24 4.53 -7.96
C ALA A 56 -9.99 4.56 -9.31
N GLU A 57 -11.02 5.39 -9.40
CA GLU A 57 -11.80 5.57 -10.62
C GLU A 57 -10.90 6.06 -11.78
N GLY A 58 -11.12 5.49 -12.96
CA GLY A 58 -10.36 5.82 -14.17
C GLY A 58 -8.99 5.15 -14.27
N MET A 59 -8.61 4.26 -13.35
CA MET A 59 -7.40 3.45 -13.48
C MET A 59 -7.53 2.48 -14.68
N PRO A 60 -6.64 2.57 -15.68
CA PRO A 60 -6.68 1.67 -16.84
C PRO A 60 -6.26 0.25 -16.45
N GLY A 61 -6.89 -0.76 -17.03
CA GLY A 61 -6.50 -2.16 -16.86
C GLY A 61 -6.93 -2.83 -15.55
N LEU A 62 -7.66 -2.12 -14.67
CA LEU A 62 -8.02 -2.63 -13.36
C LEU A 62 -8.88 -3.91 -13.44
N ALA A 63 -9.85 -3.96 -14.36
CA ALA A 63 -10.72 -5.12 -14.52
C ALA A 63 -9.90 -6.37 -14.91
N GLU A 64 -8.98 -6.22 -15.86
CA GLU A 64 -8.11 -7.27 -16.35
C GLU A 64 -7.10 -7.73 -15.27
N GLN A 65 -6.62 -6.81 -14.43
CA GLN A 65 -5.78 -7.15 -13.28
C GLN A 65 -6.56 -7.93 -12.21
N ILE A 66 -7.81 -7.55 -11.93
CA ILE A 66 -8.66 -8.28 -10.98
C ILE A 66 -8.92 -9.71 -11.49
N GLU A 67 -9.20 -9.87 -12.79
CA GLU A 67 -9.32 -11.21 -13.40
C GLU A 67 -8.03 -12.01 -13.33
N ALA A 68 -6.86 -11.38 -13.47
CA ALA A 68 -5.58 -12.03 -13.26
C ALA A 68 -5.40 -12.53 -11.81
N VAL A 69 -5.76 -11.69 -10.82
CA VAL A 69 -5.74 -12.06 -9.40
C VAL A 69 -6.66 -13.26 -9.12
N TYR A 70 -7.87 -13.27 -9.70
CA TYR A 70 -8.81 -14.38 -9.56
C TYR A 70 -8.31 -15.66 -10.22
N ALA A 71 -7.86 -15.58 -11.47
CA ALA A 71 -7.38 -16.72 -12.24
C ALA A 71 -6.14 -17.36 -11.62
N GLU A 72 -5.29 -16.56 -10.99
CA GLU A 72 -4.12 -17.05 -10.26
C GLU A 72 -4.43 -17.47 -8.81
N GLY A 73 -5.67 -17.37 -8.33
CA GLY A 73 -6.03 -17.86 -6.99
C GLY A 73 -5.20 -17.23 -5.87
N VAL A 74 -4.93 -15.92 -5.96
CA VAL A 74 -4.17 -15.17 -4.93
C VAL A 74 -4.92 -15.26 -3.59
N PRO A 75 -4.25 -15.57 -2.47
CA PRO A 75 -4.96 -15.81 -1.21
C PRO A 75 -5.44 -14.52 -0.51
N VAL A 76 -4.76 -13.38 -0.74
CA VAL A 76 -5.08 -12.10 -0.11
C VAL A 76 -5.07 -10.97 -1.14
N PHE A 77 -6.13 -10.17 -1.18
CA PHE A 77 -6.21 -8.95 -1.96
C PHE A 77 -6.05 -7.73 -1.05
N ALA A 78 -5.24 -6.77 -1.45
CA ALA A 78 -5.13 -5.47 -0.81
C ALA A 78 -5.64 -4.37 -1.74
N SER A 79 -6.45 -3.44 -1.21
CA SER A 79 -6.97 -2.31 -1.97
C SER A 79 -6.33 -1.00 -1.52
N GLY A 80 -5.58 -0.38 -2.42
CA GLY A 80 -5.18 1.02 -2.33
C GLY A 80 -6.20 1.96 -2.97
N LEU A 81 -6.30 3.19 -2.48
CA LEU A 81 -7.03 4.31 -3.09
C LEU A 81 -8.51 4.09 -3.49
N GLY A 82 -9.21 3.09 -2.95
CA GLY A 82 -10.62 2.87 -3.21
C GLY A 82 -11.25 1.89 -2.23
N ASN A 83 -12.52 1.53 -2.48
CA ASN A 83 -13.29 0.62 -1.64
C ASN A 83 -13.41 -0.75 -2.34
N PRO A 84 -12.99 -1.86 -1.70
CA PRO A 84 -13.09 -3.19 -2.30
C PRO A 84 -14.50 -3.79 -2.30
N ALA A 85 -15.50 -3.11 -1.72
CA ALA A 85 -16.88 -3.60 -1.63
C ALA A 85 -17.47 -4.19 -2.92
N PRO A 86 -17.25 -3.61 -4.13
CA PRO A 86 -17.76 -4.19 -5.37
C PRO A 86 -17.24 -5.60 -5.67
N TYR A 87 -16.06 -5.97 -5.15
CA TYR A 87 -15.39 -7.25 -5.41
C TYR A 87 -15.51 -8.23 -4.23
N ALA A 88 -16.02 -7.78 -3.09
CA ALA A 88 -15.91 -8.52 -1.83
C ALA A 88 -16.63 -9.88 -1.87
N ALA A 89 -17.87 -9.89 -2.37
CA ALA A 89 -18.66 -11.12 -2.46
C ALA A 89 -17.97 -12.20 -3.31
N GLU A 90 -17.39 -11.81 -4.45
CA GLU A 90 -16.69 -12.74 -5.33
C GLU A 90 -15.36 -13.22 -4.73
N MET A 91 -14.56 -12.30 -4.19
CA MET A 91 -13.30 -12.63 -3.50
C MET A 91 -13.54 -13.62 -2.35
N HIS A 92 -14.57 -13.39 -1.52
CA HIS A 92 -14.94 -14.30 -0.43
C HIS A 92 -15.46 -15.64 -0.95
N GLY A 93 -16.27 -15.65 -2.02
CA GLY A 93 -16.72 -16.88 -2.68
C GLY A 93 -15.57 -17.74 -3.21
N ARG A 94 -14.42 -17.14 -3.50
CA ARG A 94 -13.17 -17.80 -3.91
C ARG A 94 -12.24 -18.13 -2.73
N GLY A 95 -12.65 -17.83 -1.49
CA GLY A 95 -11.88 -18.09 -0.28
C GLY A 95 -10.76 -17.07 0.00
N MET A 96 -10.74 -15.94 -0.72
CA MET A 96 -9.73 -14.90 -0.54
C MET A 96 -10.01 -14.05 0.71
N LYS A 97 -8.97 -13.38 1.20
CA LYS A 97 -9.07 -12.34 2.24
C LYS A 97 -8.84 -10.95 1.67
N ILE A 98 -9.51 -9.95 2.24
CA ILE A 98 -9.48 -8.57 1.75
C ILE A 98 -8.87 -7.65 2.81
N ILE A 99 -7.90 -6.85 2.38
CA ILE A 99 -7.26 -5.81 3.16
C ILE A 99 -7.57 -4.46 2.51
N ALA A 100 -8.03 -3.47 3.28
CA ALA A 100 -8.24 -2.11 2.76
C ALA A 100 -7.35 -1.09 3.45
N VAL A 101 -6.63 -0.29 2.67
CA VAL A 101 -5.79 0.80 3.17
C VAL A 101 -6.61 2.09 3.27
N VAL A 102 -6.68 2.65 4.48
CA VAL A 102 -7.49 3.84 4.78
C VAL A 102 -6.67 4.92 5.50
N GLY A 103 -6.93 6.18 5.15
CA GLY A 103 -6.31 7.34 5.79
C GLY A 103 -7.26 8.18 6.67
N ASN A 104 -8.48 7.69 6.93
CA ASN A 104 -9.46 8.34 7.82
C ASN A 104 -10.56 7.36 8.28
N VAL A 105 -11.23 7.71 9.38
CA VAL A 105 -12.27 6.89 10.03
C VAL A 105 -13.49 6.65 9.14
N ARG A 106 -13.91 7.67 8.36
CA ARG A 106 -15.07 7.54 7.46
C ARG A 106 -14.84 6.45 6.42
N ASN A 107 -13.66 6.39 5.82
CA ASN A 107 -13.31 5.38 4.85
C ASN A 107 -13.11 4.01 5.51
N ALA A 108 -12.57 3.96 6.74
CA ALA A 108 -12.48 2.73 7.51
C ALA A 108 -13.84 2.06 7.70
N ARG A 109 -14.85 2.82 8.15
CA ARG A 109 -16.23 2.32 8.29
C ARG A 109 -16.81 1.82 6.97
N ARG A 110 -16.66 2.58 5.90
CA ARG A 110 -17.15 2.18 4.57
C ARG A 110 -16.51 0.90 4.05
N CYS A 111 -15.21 0.69 4.29
CA CYS A 111 -14.53 -0.54 3.87
C CYS A 111 -14.93 -1.74 4.75
N ALA A 112 -15.11 -1.51 6.06
CA ALA A 112 -15.60 -2.52 6.99
C ALA A 112 -17.03 -2.98 6.66
N GLU A 113 -17.95 -2.03 6.44
CA GLU A 113 -19.32 -2.30 5.94
C GLU A 113 -19.31 -2.98 4.58
N GLY A 114 -18.28 -2.72 3.77
CA GLY A 114 -18.06 -3.32 2.45
C GLY A 114 -17.48 -4.74 2.46
N GLY A 115 -17.31 -5.37 3.63
CA GLY A 115 -16.82 -6.76 3.72
C GLY A 115 -15.30 -6.90 3.72
N THR A 116 -14.54 -5.86 4.08
CA THR A 116 -13.08 -6.00 4.28
C THR A 116 -12.79 -6.88 5.50
N ASP A 117 -11.76 -7.73 5.44
CA ASP A 117 -11.33 -8.60 6.55
C ASP A 117 -10.31 -7.93 7.49
N ILE A 118 -9.45 -7.03 6.97
CA ILE A 118 -8.45 -6.28 7.75
C ILE A 118 -8.36 -4.84 7.27
N ILE A 119 -8.31 -3.89 8.19
CA ILE A 119 -8.07 -2.48 7.87
C ILE A 119 -6.60 -2.11 8.11
N VAL A 120 -5.94 -1.52 7.11
CA VAL A 120 -4.65 -0.86 7.27
C VAL A 120 -4.90 0.63 7.51
N ALA A 121 -4.69 1.09 8.74
CA ALA A 121 -4.79 2.51 9.11
C ALA A 121 -3.46 3.21 8.80
N GLN A 122 -3.38 3.88 7.64
CA GLN A 122 -2.17 4.56 7.18
C GLN A 122 -2.17 6.03 7.60
N GLY A 123 -1.28 6.37 8.53
CA GLY A 123 -1.05 7.75 8.93
C GLY A 123 -0.32 8.59 7.87
N HIS A 124 -0.39 9.90 8.06
CA HIS A 124 0.18 10.93 7.19
C HIS A 124 1.69 10.80 6.95
N GLU A 125 2.39 10.10 7.84
CA GLU A 125 3.81 9.78 7.79
C GLU A 125 4.14 8.71 6.73
N GLY A 126 3.14 7.97 6.22
CA GLY A 126 3.31 6.99 5.14
C GLY A 126 3.83 7.61 3.85
N GLY A 127 4.76 6.90 3.18
CA GLY A 127 5.23 7.23 1.84
C GLY A 127 4.20 6.88 0.74
N GLY A 128 4.35 7.49 -0.43
CA GLY A 128 3.38 7.34 -1.53
C GLY A 128 2.10 8.12 -1.24
N HIS A 129 0.98 7.71 -1.85
CA HIS A 129 -0.31 8.38 -1.62
C HIS A 129 -0.69 8.34 -0.15
N THR A 130 -0.99 9.51 0.44
CA THR A 130 -1.21 9.63 1.88
C THR A 130 -2.40 10.52 2.23
N GLY A 131 -3.02 10.21 3.37
CA GLY A 131 -4.10 11.01 3.98
C GLY A 131 -3.56 12.27 4.65
N ARG A 132 -4.30 12.84 5.60
CA ARG A 132 -3.91 14.05 6.37
C ARG A 132 -3.76 13.81 7.87
N ILE A 133 -4.16 12.64 8.37
CA ILE A 133 -4.24 12.35 9.80
C ILE A 133 -3.01 11.54 10.20
N ALA A 134 -2.27 12.00 11.21
CA ALA A 134 -1.05 11.33 11.69
C ALA A 134 -1.35 9.95 12.31
N THR A 135 -0.40 9.03 12.25
CA THR A 135 -0.55 7.63 12.73
C THR A 135 -1.05 7.58 14.17
N LEU A 136 -0.46 8.39 15.07
CA LEU A 136 -0.81 8.42 16.50
C LEU A 136 -2.29 8.73 16.74
N ALA A 137 -2.86 9.63 15.95
CA ALA A 137 -4.26 10.01 16.07
C ALA A 137 -5.19 9.06 15.29
N LEU A 138 -4.75 8.61 14.10
CA LEU A 138 -5.57 7.81 13.20
C LEU A 138 -5.83 6.41 13.73
N VAL A 139 -4.78 5.70 14.14
CA VAL A 139 -4.84 4.27 14.49
C VAL A 139 -5.89 3.97 15.57
N PRO A 140 -5.87 4.60 16.76
CA PRO A 140 -6.84 4.26 17.81
C PRO A 140 -8.28 4.60 17.42
N GLN A 141 -8.49 5.73 16.71
CA GLN A 141 -9.82 6.11 16.23
C GLN A 141 -10.37 5.11 15.20
N VAL A 142 -9.52 4.59 14.31
CA VAL A 142 -9.91 3.56 13.35
C VAL A 142 -10.21 2.25 14.07
N VAL A 143 -9.33 1.82 14.99
CA VAL A 143 -9.52 0.63 15.83
C VAL A 143 -10.90 0.67 16.50
N ASP A 144 -11.23 1.75 17.22
CA ASP A 144 -12.51 1.88 17.90
C ASP A 144 -13.71 1.91 16.95
N ALA A 145 -13.56 2.53 15.78
CA ALA A 145 -14.65 2.71 14.84
C ALA A 145 -15.05 1.44 14.07
N VAL A 146 -14.18 0.44 13.98
CA VAL A 146 -14.43 -0.78 13.17
C VAL A 146 -14.42 -2.07 14.00
N LYS A 147 -14.34 -2.00 15.32
CA LYS A 147 -14.41 -3.20 16.19
C LYS A 147 -15.64 -4.05 15.81
N PRO A 148 -15.52 -5.39 15.75
CA PRO A 148 -14.36 -6.20 16.15
C PRO A 148 -13.32 -6.44 15.04
N LEU A 149 -13.42 -5.77 13.90
CA LEU A 149 -12.54 -6.00 12.74
C LEU A 149 -11.07 -5.65 13.07
N PRO A 150 -10.09 -6.52 12.72
CA PRO A 150 -8.69 -6.26 13.00
C PRO A 150 -8.14 -5.07 12.22
N VAL A 151 -7.29 -4.29 12.88
CA VAL A 151 -6.61 -3.12 12.30
C VAL A 151 -5.11 -3.28 12.44
N VAL A 152 -4.37 -3.02 11.37
CA VAL A 152 -2.91 -2.89 11.39
C VAL A 152 -2.50 -1.43 11.15
N ALA A 153 -1.45 -0.98 11.83
CA ALA A 153 -0.96 0.39 11.70
C ALA A 153 0.03 0.54 10.54
N ALA A 154 -0.07 1.62 9.77
CA ALA A 154 0.90 2.01 8.74
C ALA A 154 1.29 3.48 8.88
N GLY A 155 2.48 3.83 8.38
CA GLY A 155 3.01 5.19 8.39
C GLY A 155 3.90 5.47 9.59
N GLY A 156 5.15 5.85 9.33
CA GLY A 156 6.14 6.18 10.38
C GLY A 156 6.73 4.99 11.15
N ILE A 157 6.43 3.75 10.75
CA ILE A 157 6.89 2.54 11.47
C ILE A 157 8.05 1.91 10.70
N ALA A 158 9.23 1.89 11.32
CA ALA A 158 10.45 1.34 10.72
C ALA A 158 11.21 0.38 11.64
N ASP A 159 10.81 0.19 12.90
CA ASP A 159 11.48 -0.72 13.83
C ASP A 159 10.55 -1.25 14.93
N GLY A 160 11.12 -1.98 15.90
CA GLY A 160 10.38 -2.58 17.01
C GLY A 160 9.72 -1.56 17.95
N ARG A 161 10.23 -0.32 18.04
CA ARG A 161 9.59 0.73 18.85
C ARG A 161 8.26 1.14 18.23
N GLY A 162 8.26 1.32 16.90
CA GLY A 162 7.03 1.58 16.14
C GLY A 162 6.02 0.43 16.23
N LEU A 163 6.48 -0.83 16.25
CA LEU A 163 5.63 -1.99 16.50
C LEU A 163 4.95 -1.92 17.87
N VAL A 164 5.73 -1.71 18.93
CA VAL A 164 5.19 -1.63 20.30
C VAL A 164 4.20 -0.48 20.43
N ALA A 165 4.50 0.69 19.87
CA ALA A 165 3.57 1.83 19.83
C ALA A 165 2.26 1.48 19.12
N ALA A 166 2.33 0.82 17.95
CA ALA A 166 1.13 0.39 17.22
C ALA A 166 0.26 -0.58 18.03
N LEU A 167 0.87 -1.58 18.68
CA LEU A 167 0.17 -2.53 19.55
C LEU A 167 -0.50 -1.81 20.73
N ALA A 168 0.19 -0.84 21.34
CA ALA A 168 -0.37 -0.02 22.42
C ALA A 168 -1.57 0.83 21.98
N LEU A 169 -1.63 1.23 20.71
CA LEU A 169 -2.77 1.94 20.12
C LEU A 169 -3.94 1.01 19.74
N GLY A 170 -3.83 -0.29 20.01
CA GLY A 170 -4.87 -1.29 19.76
C GLY A 170 -4.84 -1.92 18.37
N ALA A 171 -3.81 -1.65 17.55
CA ALA A 171 -3.60 -2.41 16.32
C ALA A 171 -3.14 -3.84 16.64
N CYS A 172 -3.43 -4.80 15.77
CA CYS A 172 -2.98 -6.19 15.90
C CYS A 172 -1.69 -6.49 15.13
N GLY A 173 -1.07 -5.47 14.52
CA GLY A 173 0.14 -5.61 13.73
C GLY A 173 0.50 -4.31 13.00
N ILE A 174 1.50 -4.40 12.13
CA ILE A 174 2.03 -3.26 11.38
C ILE A 174 2.15 -3.57 9.88
N TRP A 175 1.98 -2.54 9.07
CA TRP A 175 2.10 -2.59 7.61
C TRP A 175 3.21 -1.63 7.17
N VAL A 176 4.37 -2.21 6.86
CA VAL A 176 5.63 -1.48 6.67
C VAL A 176 5.95 -1.33 5.18
N GLY A 177 6.30 -0.11 4.77
CA GLY A 177 6.70 0.25 3.40
C GLY A 177 8.17 0.69 3.32
N THR A 178 8.45 1.97 3.59
CA THR A 178 9.76 2.64 3.42
C THR A 178 10.98 1.80 3.83
N ARG A 179 10.95 1.13 4.99
CA ARG A 179 12.07 0.28 5.44
C ARG A 179 12.41 -0.82 4.43
N PHE A 180 11.41 -1.44 3.83
CA PHE A 180 11.60 -2.53 2.88
C PHE A 180 12.13 -2.05 1.53
N VAL A 181 11.94 -0.78 1.15
CA VAL A 181 12.52 -0.22 -0.08
C VAL A 181 14.06 -0.35 -0.08
N ALA A 182 14.68 -0.20 1.09
CA ALA A 182 16.14 -0.24 1.26
C ALA A 182 16.70 -1.68 1.48
N THR A 183 15.94 -2.72 1.18
CA THR A 183 16.40 -4.13 1.28
C THR A 183 17.01 -4.61 -0.03
N GLN A 184 17.68 -5.78 -0.01
CA GLN A 184 18.32 -6.32 -1.20
C GLN A 184 17.29 -6.79 -2.22
N GLU A 185 16.24 -7.44 -1.75
CA GLU A 185 15.16 -8.10 -2.49
C GLU A 185 14.15 -7.11 -3.10
N ALA A 186 14.12 -5.86 -2.61
CA ALA A 186 13.27 -4.82 -3.20
C ALA A 186 13.70 -4.50 -4.63
N PHE A 187 12.74 -4.44 -5.56
CA PHE A 187 13.01 -3.96 -6.90
C PHE A 187 13.24 -2.44 -6.88
N GLY A 188 14.08 -1.95 -7.80
CA GLY A 188 14.37 -0.53 -7.94
C GLY A 188 15.86 -0.20 -7.95
N HIS A 189 16.18 0.96 -8.50
CA HIS A 189 17.56 1.40 -8.69
C HIS A 189 18.27 1.65 -7.34
N LEU A 190 19.57 1.30 -7.26
CA LEU A 190 20.36 1.45 -6.02
C LEU A 190 20.36 2.89 -5.49
N ASN A 191 20.39 3.89 -6.37
CA ASN A 191 20.25 5.31 -5.99
C ASN A 191 18.98 5.60 -5.17
N TYR A 192 17.84 4.95 -5.48
CA TYR A 192 16.61 5.15 -4.70
C TYR A 192 16.74 4.55 -3.30
N LYS A 193 17.31 3.34 -3.21
CA LYS A 193 17.57 2.67 -1.93
C LYS A 193 18.54 3.50 -1.07
N ASN A 194 19.66 3.94 -1.64
CA ASN A 194 20.64 4.79 -0.95
C ASN A 194 20.01 6.10 -0.50
N LYS A 195 19.18 6.71 -1.33
CA LYS A 195 18.53 7.97 -0.96
C LYS A 195 17.58 7.80 0.24
N ILE A 196 16.89 6.67 0.36
CA ILE A 196 16.06 6.36 1.54
C ILE A 196 16.94 6.28 2.80
N VAL A 197 18.11 5.66 2.71
CA VAL A 197 19.05 5.51 3.84
C VAL A 197 19.71 6.84 4.23
N GLU A 198 20.05 7.68 3.25
CA GLU A 198 20.73 8.96 3.44
C GLU A 198 19.80 10.11 3.86
N SER A 199 18.48 9.94 3.72
CA SER A 199 17.51 11.00 4.01
C SER A 199 17.34 11.21 5.52
N SER A 200 17.24 12.47 5.94
CA SER A 200 16.82 12.85 7.30
C SER A 200 15.29 12.84 7.45
N GLU A 201 14.80 13.05 8.66
CA GLU A 201 13.39 13.20 9.00
C GLU A 201 12.70 14.34 8.23
N GLU A 202 13.46 15.37 7.85
CA GLU A 202 12.98 16.50 7.04
C GLU A 202 13.09 16.27 5.52
N GLY A 203 13.67 15.13 5.10
CA GLY A 203 14.00 14.85 3.70
C GLY A 203 12.82 14.55 2.77
N THR A 204 11.58 14.64 3.26
CA THR A 204 10.37 14.36 2.48
C THR A 204 9.48 15.58 2.33
N VAL A 205 8.72 15.63 1.23
CA VAL A 205 7.68 16.62 0.98
C VAL A 205 6.39 15.94 0.61
N ILE A 206 5.30 16.66 0.79
CA ILE A 206 3.98 16.23 0.31
C ILE A 206 3.63 17.08 -0.89
N THR A 207 3.34 16.43 -2.01
CA THR A 207 3.03 17.09 -3.27
C THR A 207 2.03 16.28 -4.07
N LYS A 208 1.33 16.93 -4.99
CA LYS A 208 0.49 16.27 -6.01
C LYS A 208 1.24 16.10 -7.34
N ALA A 209 2.46 16.64 -7.47
CA ALA A 209 3.18 16.76 -8.74
C ALA A 209 3.32 15.44 -9.52
N PHE A 210 3.47 14.31 -8.83
CA PHE A 210 3.75 13.01 -9.46
C PHE A 210 2.51 12.34 -10.06
N THR A 211 1.32 12.56 -9.47
CA THR A 211 0.14 11.77 -9.85
C THR A 211 -1.16 12.57 -9.85
N GLY A 212 -1.16 13.83 -9.45
CA GLY A 212 -2.39 14.62 -9.29
C GLY A 212 -3.14 14.36 -7.98
N LYS A 213 -2.55 13.54 -7.09
CA LYS A 213 -3.08 13.20 -5.76
C LYS A 213 -1.95 13.30 -4.75
N THR A 214 -2.31 13.61 -3.51
CA THR A 214 -1.35 13.85 -2.42
C THR A 214 -0.46 12.64 -2.22
N CYS A 215 0.85 12.82 -2.44
CA CYS A 215 1.89 11.82 -2.22
C CYS A 215 2.98 12.38 -1.31
N ARG A 216 3.47 11.57 -0.37
CA ARG A 216 4.74 11.82 0.32
C ARG A 216 5.88 11.19 -0.47
N VAL A 217 6.87 12.01 -0.81
CA VAL A 217 8.04 11.63 -1.61
C VAL A 217 9.31 12.18 -0.97
N ILE A 218 10.46 11.60 -1.31
CA ILE A 218 11.75 12.25 -1.03
C ILE A 218 11.80 13.57 -1.81
N ARG A 219 12.20 14.67 -1.16
CA ARG A 219 12.39 15.96 -1.82
C ARG A 219 13.47 15.83 -2.89
N ASN A 220 13.15 16.26 -4.11
CA ASN A 220 14.06 16.27 -5.23
C ASN A 220 13.76 17.49 -6.12
N LYS A 221 14.63 17.75 -7.11
CA LYS A 221 14.49 18.89 -8.02
C LYS A 221 13.11 18.93 -8.69
N TYR A 222 12.60 17.77 -9.12
CA TYR A 222 11.28 17.70 -9.72
C TYR A 222 10.17 18.17 -8.77
N ALA A 223 10.15 17.70 -7.51
CA ALA A 223 9.16 18.15 -6.53
C ALA A 223 9.27 19.65 -6.24
N ASP A 224 10.49 20.18 -6.22
CA ASP A 224 10.75 21.61 -6.01
C ASP A 224 10.33 22.46 -7.22
N ASP A 225 10.49 21.96 -8.44
CA ASP A 225 10.11 22.63 -9.71
C ASP A 225 8.58 22.86 -9.84
N TRP A 226 7.78 22.16 -9.03
CA TRP A 226 6.32 22.31 -8.97
C TRP A 226 5.83 23.26 -7.88
N LEU A 227 6.73 23.75 -7.01
CA LEU A 227 6.35 24.70 -5.96
C LEU A 227 5.86 26.01 -6.60
N GLY A 228 4.66 26.46 -6.22
CA GLY A 228 4.02 27.65 -6.78
C GLY A 228 3.34 27.44 -8.13
N ARG A 229 3.32 26.19 -8.64
CA ARG A 229 2.64 25.78 -9.89
C ARG A 229 1.56 24.73 -9.63
N GLU A 230 1.04 24.68 -8.41
CA GLU A 230 0.10 23.64 -7.98
C GLU A 230 -1.21 23.68 -8.78
N ASP A 231 -1.60 24.84 -9.30
CA ASP A 231 -2.80 25.03 -10.12
C ASP A 231 -2.65 24.45 -11.54
N GLU A 232 -1.42 24.18 -12.00
CA GLU A 232 -1.14 23.53 -13.28
C GLU A 232 -1.19 21.99 -13.19
N ILE A 233 -1.26 21.43 -11.97
CA ILE A 233 -1.22 19.98 -11.74
C ILE A 233 -2.54 19.35 -12.22
N LYS A 234 -2.45 18.38 -13.15
CA LYS A 234 -3.62 17.65 -13.62
C LYS A 234 -4.20 16.76 -12.51
N PRO A 235 -5.52 16.52 -12.49
CA PRO A 235 -6.12 15.60 -11.52
C PRO A 235 -5.63 14.16 -11.76
N PHE A 236 -5.61 13.35 -10.70
CA PHE A 236 -5.36 11.92 -10.81
C PHE A 236 -6.45 11.23 -11.67
N PRO A 237 -6.10 10.29 -12.58
CA PRO A 237 -4.76 9.76 -12.86
C PRO A 237 -3.99 10.47 -14.00
N PHE A 238 -4.43 11.62 -14.50
CA PHE A 238 -3.89 12.24 -15.72
C PHE A 238 -2.52 12.93 -15.59
N GLN A 239 -2.01 13.07 -14.37
CA GLN A 239 -0.70 13.65 -14.07
C GLN A 239 0.41 12.60 -14.00
N LEU A 240 0.08 11.30 -14.08
CA LEU A 240 1.06 10.22 -13.91
C LEU A 240 2.31 10.46 -14.76
N MET A 241 3.43 10.67 -14.06
CA MET A 241 4.79 10.72 -14.60
C MET A 241 5.48 9.38 -14.41
#